data_AF-A0A5E4MS16-F1
#
_entry.id   AF-A0A5E4MS16-F1
#
_cell.length_a   1.000
_cell.length_b   1.000
_cell.length_c   1.000
_cell.angle_alpha   90.00
_cell.angle_beta   90.00
_cell.angle_gamma   90.00
#
_symmetry.space_group_name_H-M   'P 1'
#
loop_
_entity.id
_entity.type
_entity.pdbx_description
1 polymer ?
#
loop_
_entity_poly.entity_id
_entity_poly.type
_entity_poly.pdbx_seq_one_letter_code
_entity_poly.pdbx_strand_id
1 'polypeptide(L)'
;MFIDPLIQLDEFDTYVILEKLKYIIAMHTPVLLKEMLSLLSPQDDDIYIDATFGAGGYSKAILNSANCKVYAIDRDAMVTKFFQDLNTEYPNKIKLFINKFSDIKNLLNTKGIGIDGVVFDIGVSSMQLDSKERGFSFMYNGPLNMSMDNSSHVNASTFVNALREEEIANTIYNYGGERHSRRVAKAIVNARKKKLIKSTFELAEIVRSVVPRGKSKIDPATRTFQAIRIWVNDEL
;
A
#
# COMPACT_ATOMS: atom_id res chain seq x y z
N MET A 1 50.30 10.58 24.42
CA MET A 1 49.65 9.51 25.20
C MET A 1 48.17 9.86 25.24
N PHE A 2 47.35 8.98 24.71
CA PHE A 2 45.99 9.20 24.23
C PHE A 2 45.03 9.66 25.34
N ILE A 3 44.23 10.69 25.06
CA ILE A 3 43.02 11.00 25.81
C ILE A 3 41.86 10.62 24.89
N ASP A 4 41.14 9.58 25.32
CA ASP A 4 39.96 9.01 24.68
C ASP A 4 38.72 9.80 25.14
N PRO A 5 37.94 10.44 24.24
CA PRO A 5 36.65 10.98 24.60
C PRO A 5 35.55 9.98 24.18
N LEU A 6 35.32 8.99 25.03
CA LEU A 6 34.01 8.33 25.09
C LEU A 6 33.00 9.36 25.60
N ILE A 7 32.33 10.02 24.66
CA ILE A 7 31.14 10.82 24.89
C ILE A 7 30.13 9.90 25.59
N GLN A 8 29.90 10.12 26.89
CA GLN A 8 28.76 9.57 27.61
C GLN A 8 27.49 10.16 27.01
N LEU A 9 26.89 9.44 26.07
CA LEU A 9 25.51 9.69 25.65
C LEU A 9 24.61 9.29 26.82
N ASP A 10 23.73 10.21 27.25
CA ASP A 10 22.74 9.89 28.28
C ASP A 10 21.65 8.93 27.73
N GLU A 11 20.86 8.32 28.62
CA GLU A 11 19.76 7.43 28.21
C GLU A 11 18.70 8.15 27.36
N PHE A 12 18.56 9.47 27.48
CA PHE A 12 17.60 10.28 26.73
C PHE A 12 18.06 10.49 25.28
N ASP A 13 19.35 10.79 25.05
CA ASP A 13 19.98 10.88 23.73
C ASP A 13 19.96 9.52 23.03
N THR A 14 20.20 8.45 23.77
CA THR A 14 20.12 7.08 23.23
C THR A 14 18.67 6.77 22.80
N TYR A 15 17.67 7.16 23.59
CA TYR A 15 16.26 6.99 23.25
C TYR A 15 15.84 7.83 22.02
N VAL A 16 16.26 9.09 21.94
CA VAL A 16 15.98 9.97 20.79
C VAL A 16 16.68 9.48 19.53
N ILE A 17 17.91 8.97 19.63
CA ILE A 17 18.64 8.35 18.52
C ILE A 17 17.97 7.04 18.10
N LEU A 18 17.47 6.23 19.03
CA LEU A 18 16.74 4.99 18.72
C LEU A 18 15.35 5.27 18.13
N GLU A 19 14.65 6.32 18.57
CA GLU A 19 13.41 6.82 17.97
C GLU A 19 13.69 7.37 16.56
N LYS A 20 14.72 8.19 16.38
CA LYS A 20 15.15 8.67 15.06
C LYS A 20 15.65 7.55 14.15
N LEU A 21 16.35 6.54 14.68
CA LEU A 21 16.77 5.37 13.91
C LEU A 21 15.58 4.48 13.56
N LYS A 22 14.63 4.28 14.48
CA LYS A 22 13.34 3.64 14.15
C LYS A 22 12.60 4.45 13.09
N TYR A 23 12.61 5.77 13.16
CA TYR A 23 11.98 6.67 12.19
C TYR A 23 12.70 6.64 10.83
N ILE A 24 14.03 6.58 10.81
CA ILE A 24 14.86 6.46 9.60
C ILE A 24 14.74 5.06 8.98
N ILE A 25 14.67 4.00 9.78
CA ILE A 25 14.42 2.62 9.31
C ILE A 25 12.96 2.46 8.86
N ALA A 26 12.02 3.21 9.45
CA ALA A 26 10.63 3.29 9.02
C ALA A 26 10.40 4.20 7.80
N MET A 27 11.41 4.99 7.37
CA MET A 27 11.39 5.58 6.04
C MET A 27 11.63 4.47 5.02
N HIS A 28 10.51 3.90 4.59
CA HIS A 28 10.44 2.87 3.56
C HIS A 28 11.31 3.23 2.36
N THR A 29 12.36 2.46 2.11
CA THR A 29 13.09 2.52 0.85
C THR A 29 12.21 1.85 -0.20
N PRO A 30 11.76 2.57 -1.25
CA PRO A 30 10.95 1.97 -2.30
C PRO A 30 11.62 0.75 -2.92
N VAL A 31 10.81 -0.25 -3.27
CA VAL A 31 11.30 -1.49 -3.89
C VAL A 31 11.94 -1.15 -5.23
N LEU A 32 13.11 -1.71 -5.56
CA LEU A 32 13.79 -1.47 -6.85
C LEU A 32 14.04 0.01 -7.21
N LEU A 33 14.24 0.89 -6.20
CA LEU A 33 14.43 2.32 -6.44
C LEU A 33 15.57 2.65 -7.40
N LYS A 34 16.71 1.93 -7.27
CA LYS A 34 17.91 2.19 -8.09
C LYS A 34 17.67 1.78 -9.54
N GLU A 35 17.06 0.63 -9.73
CA GLU A 35 16.70 0.07 -11.03
C GLU A 35 15.68 0.97 -11.73
N MET A 36 14.67 1.45 -10.98
CA MET A 36 13.68 2.42 -11.47
C MET A 36 14.35 3.69 -11.97
N LEU A 37 15.22 4.32 -11.17
CA LEU A 37 15.93 5.54 -11.58
C LEU A 37 16.84 5.30 -12.78
N SER A 38 17.52 4.15 -12.84
CA SER A 38 18.39 3.81 -13.97
C SER A 38 17.62 3.64 -15.28
N LEU A 39 16.39 3.11 -15.22
CA LEU A 39 15.56 2.91 -16.41
C LEU A 39 14.82 4.18 -16.82
N LEU A 40 14.32 4.94 -15.84
CA LEU A 40 13.61 6.19 -16.07
C LEU A 40 14.57 7.30 -16.53
N SER A 41 15.82 7.27 -16.04
CA SER A 41 16.89 8.22 -16.36
C SER A 41 16.44 9.68 -16.34
N PRO A 42 15.98 10.24 -15.21
CA PRO A 42 15.40 11.58 -15.16
C PRO A 42 16.30 12.66 -15.75
N GLN A 43 15.75 13.56 -16.57
CA GLN A 43 16.42 14.70 -17.18
C GLN A 43 15.86 16.03 -16.66
N ASP A 44 16.64 17.10 -16.82
CA ASP A 44 16.19 18.45 -16.47
C ASP A 44 15.03 18.88 -17.38
N ASP A 45 14.11 19.67 -16.83
CA ASP A 45 12.92 20.21 -17.51
C ASP A 45 11.84 19.20 -17.97
N ASP A 46 12.12 17.90 -17.90
CA ASP A 46 11.16 16.82 -18.17
C ASP A 46 10.00 16.76 -17.14
N ILE A 47 8.91 16.12 -17.55
CA ILE A 47 7.72 15.87 -16.73
C ILE A 47 7.50 14.37 -16.56
N TYR A 48 7.52 13.93 -15.29
CA TYR A 48 7.29 12.54 -14.92
C TYR A 48 5.96 12.36 -14.21
N ILE A 49 5.36 11.17 -14.37
CA ILE A 49 4.22 10.72 -13.57
C ILE A 49 4.68 9.66 -12.57
N ASP A 50 4.34 9.87 -11.30
CA ASP A 50 4.31 8.83 -10.29
C ASP A 50 2.84 8.39 -10.12
N ALA A 51 2.47 7.26 -10.72
CA ALA A 51 1.08 6.82 -10.84
C ALA A 51 0.53 6.16 -9.56
N THR A 52 1.40 5.95 -8.57
CA THR A 52 1.12 5.22 -7.32
C THR A 52 1.88 5.90 -6.19
N PHE A 53 1.64 7.20 -6.02
CA PHE A 53 2.47 8.09 -5.21
C PHE A 53 2.76 7.55 -3.80
N GLY A 54 1.77 7.00 -3.11
CA GLY A 54 1.92 6.42 -1.77
C GLY A 54 2.55 7.40 -0.78
N ALA A 55 3.73 7.06 -0.27
CA ALA A 55 4.49 7.92 0.65
C ALA A 55 5.47 8.88 -0.06
N GLY A 56 5.49 8.91 -1.39
CA GLY A 56 6.29 9.83 -2.21
C GLY A 56 7.75 9.45 -2.41
N GLY A 57 8.15 8.21 -2.10
CA GLY A 57 9.54 7.77 -2.21
C GLY A 57 10.10 7.83 -3.63
N TYR A 58 9.34 7.41 -4.64
CA TYR A 58 9.73 7.54 -6.05
C TYR A 58 9.72 8.99 -6.51
N SER A 59 8.64 9.73 -6.28
CA SER A 59 8.57 11.16 -6.56
C SER A 59 9.78 11.93 -6.00
N LYS A 60 10.13 11.71 -4.74
CA LYS A 60 11.31 12.32 -4.11
C LYS A 60 12.61 11.94 -4.79
N ALA A 61 12.77 10.67 -5.14
CA ALA A 61 13.98 10.19 -5.81
C ALA A 61 14.14 10.77 -7.23
N ILE A 62 13.04 10.91 -7.97
CA ILE A 62 13.01 11.56 -9.28
C ILE A 62 13.41 13.03 -9.16
N LEU A 63 12.77 13.77 -8.23
CA LEU A 63 13.07 15.18 -7.97
C LEU A 63 14.49 15.43 -7.46
N ASN A 64 15.11 14.46 -6.78
CA ASN A 64 16.51 14.51 -6.37
C ASN A 64 17.49 14.26 -7.53
N SER A 65 17.05 13.60 -8.59
CA SER A 65 17.93 13.16 -9.67
C SER A 65 18.08 14.23 -10.76
N ALA A 66 17.09 15.09 -10.95
CA ALA A 66 17.08 16.14 -11.97
C ALA A 66 16.16 17.31 -11.62
N ASN A 67 16.38 18.47 -12.24
CA ASN A 67 15.53 19.67 -12.15
C ASN A 67 14.24 19.52 -12.99
N CYS A 68 13.49 18.45 -12.76
CA CYS A 68 12.28 18.08 -13.51
C CYS A 68 10.99 18.53 -12.79
N LYS A 69 9.83 18.04 -13.26
CA LYS A 69 8.54 18.11 -12.56
C LYS A 69 7.95 16.72 -12.38
N VAL A 70 7.19 16.53 -11.30
CA VAL A 70 6.48 15.29 -11.01
C VAL A 70 4.98 15.53 -10.82
N TYR A 71 4.17 14.75 -11.53
CA TYR A 71 2.74 14.63 -11.30
C TYR A 71 2.46 13.32 -10.56
N ALA A 72 2.20 13.47 -9.28
CA ALA A 72 1.88 12.39 -8.36
C ALA A 72 0.38 12.07 -8.43
N ILE A 73 0.05 10.79 -8.53
CA ILE A 73 -1.32 10.30 -8.60
C ILE A 73 -1.47 9.18 -7.58
N ASP A 74 -2.52 9.28 -6.78
CA ASP A 74 -2.95 8.18 -5.91
C ASP A 74 -4.45 8.29 -5.69
N ARG A 75 -5.11 7.15 -5.52
CA ARG A 75 -6.54 7.14 -5.18
C ARG A 75 -6.78 7.34 -3.69
N ASP A 76 -5.79 7.07 -2.84
CA ASP A 76 -5.89 7.18 -1.40
C ASP A 76 -5.65 8.63 -0.96
N ALA A 77 -6.71 9.32 -0.55
CA ALA A 77 -6.63 10.72 -0.12
C ALA A 77 -5.66 10.95 1.06
N MET A 78 -5.31 9.92 1.84
CA MET A 78 -4.38 10.06 2.95
C MET A 78 -2.95 10.34 2.52
N VAL A 79 -2.61 10.15 1.24
CA VAL A 79 -1.28 10.53 0.74
C VAL A 79 -1.03 12.03 0.78
N THR A 80 -2.09 12.83 0.90
CA THR A 80 -2.01 14.30 0.92
C THR A 80 -1.01 14.81 1.97
N LYS A 81 -0.90 14.14 3.12
CA LYS A 81 0.08 14.53 4.16
C LYS A 81 1.53 14.37 3.68
N PHE A 82 1.86 13.27 3.00
CA PHE A 82 3.20 13.02 2.46
C PHE A 82 3.50 13.97 1.29
N PHE A 83 2.48 14.28 0.49
CA PHE A 83 2.61 15.29 -0.55
C PHE A 83 2.89 16.68 0.01
N GLN A 84 2.26 17.10 1.12
CA GLN A 84 2.50 18.41 1.72
C GLN A 84 3.95 18.57 2.17
N ASP A 85 4.52 17.52 2.78
CA ASP A 85 5.94 17.50 3.17
C ASP A 85 6.83 17.64 1.93
N LEU A 86 6.57 16.85 0.89
CA LEU A 86 7.38 16.86 -0.33
C LEU A 86 7.23 18.17 -1.14
N ASN A 87 6.05 18.77 -1.17
CA ASN A 87 5.80 20.05 -1.83
C ASN A 87 6.46 21.23 -1.09
N THR A 88 6.71 21.09 0.22
CA THR A 88 7.49 22.07 0.98
C THR A 88 8.98 21.99 0.61
N GLU A 89 9.49 20.78 0.40
CA GLU A 89 10.88 20.53 -0.03
C GLU A 89 11.12 20.91 -1.49
N TYR A 90 10.14 20.69 -2.38
CA TYR A 90 10.22 20.96 -3.82
C TYR A 90 9.07 21.85 -4.31
N PRO A 91 9.05 23.14 -3.92
CA PRO A 91 7.95 24.04 -4.25
C PRO A 91 7.79 24.19 -5.76
N ASN A 92 6.55 24.06 -6.25
CA ASN A 92 6.17 24.16 -7.67
C ASN A 92 6.77 23.10 -8.60
N LYS A 93 7.46 22.09 -8.06
CA LYS A 93 8.00 20.96 -8.86
C LYS A 93 7.14 19.71 -8.79
N ILE A 94 6.25 19.61 -7.81
CA ILE A 94 5.34 18.48 -7.66
C ILE A 94 3.88 18.92 -7.63
N LYS A 95 2.98 18.09 -8.16
CA LYS A 95 1.53 18.26 -8.04
C LYS A 95 0.85 16.93 -7.79
N LEU A 96 -0.06 16.90 -6.81
CA LEU A 96 -0.86 15.73 -6.48
C LEU A 96 -2.23 15.77 -7.17
N PHE A 97 -2.64 14.62 -7.69
CA PHE A 97 -4.00 14.35 -8.13
C PHE A 97 -4.55 13.15 -7.37
N ILE A 98 -5.60 13.37 -6.56
CA ILE A 98 -6.33 12.27 -5.93
C ILE A 98 -7.24 11.64 -6.99
N ASN A 99 -6.77 10.57 -7.63
CA ASN A 99 -7.47 9.91 -8.72
C ASN A 99 -6.94 8.48 -8.95
N LYS A 100 -7.68 7.65 -9.70
CA LYS A 100 -7.19 6.36 -10.17
C LYS A 100 -6.16 6.55 -11.28
N PHE A 101 -5.11 5.73 -11.29
CA PHE A 101 -4.15 5.74 -12.40
C PHE A 101 -4.78 5.33 -13.74
N SER A 102 -5.90 4.60 -13.73
CA SER A 102 -6.68 4.27 -14.93
C SER A 102 -7.16 5.53 -15.68
N ASP A 103 -7.28 6.66 -14.98
CA ASP A 103 -7.75 7.93 -15.53
C ASP A 103 -6.61 8.88 -15.95
N ILE A 104 -5.35 8.45 -15.89
CA ILE A 104 -4.18 9.26 -16.28
C ILE A 104 -4.35 9.87 -17.66
N LYS A 105 -4.77 9.08 -18.65
CA LYS A 105 -4.93 9.55 -20.03
C LYS A 105 -5.93 10.71 -20.13
N ASN A 106 -7.06 10.60 -19.42
CA ASN A 106 -8.08 11.64 -19.39
C ASN A 106 -7.56 12.90 -18.67
N LEU A 107 -6.86 12.71 -17.56
CA LEU A 107 -6.26 13.79 -16.78
C LEU A 107 -5.21 14.58 -17.59
N LEU A 108 -4.37 13.89 -18.35
CA LEU A 108 -3.35 14.52 -19.20
C LEU A 108 -3.97 15.29 -20.37
N ASN A 109 -4.93 14.67 -21.06
CA ASN A 109 -5.60 15.29 -22.21
C ASN A 109 -6.36 16.57 -21.81
N THR A 110 -7.12 16.52 -20.72
CA THR A 110 -7.92 17.66 -20.25
C THR A 110 -7.06 18.86 -19.83
N LYS A 111 -5.80 18.62 -19.47
CA LYS A 111 -4.86 19.66 -19.01
C LYS A 111 -3.84 20.05 -20.06
N GLY A 112 -3.81 19.39 -21.22
CA GLY A 112 -2.82 19.62 -22.26
C GLY A 112 -1.38 19.34 -21.80
N ILE A 113 -1.20 18.31 -20.96
CA ILE A 113 0.10 17.96 -20.38
C ILE A 113 0.77 16.87 -21.23
N GLY A 114 1.99 17.15 -21.70
CA GLY A 114 2.93 16.13 -22.18
C GLY A 114 3.73 15.51 -21.03
N ILE A 115 4.22 14.29 -21.23
CA ILE A 115 5.05 13.57 -20.24
C ILE A 115 6.22 12.86 -20.93
N ASP A 116 7.30 12.70 -20.18
CA ASP A 116 8.55 12.10 -20.65
C ASP A 116 8.80 10.73 -20.00
N GLY A 117 8.14 10.45 -18.87
CA GLY A 117 8.16 9.14 -18.26
C GLY A 117 7.04 8.92 -17.24
N VAL A 118 6.76 7.65 -16.97
CA VAL A 118 5.77 7.23 -15.97
C VAL A 118 6.28 6.03 -15.20
N VAL A 119 6.05 6.04 -13.88
CA VAL A 119 6.35 4.91 -12.99
C VAL A 119 5.07 4.40 -12.33
N PHE A 120 4.98 3.08 -12.22
CA PHE A 120 3.91 2.37 -11.51
C PHE A 120 4.55 1.42 -10.49
N ASP A 121 4.26 1.62 -9.20
CA ASP A 121 4.55 0.71 -8.10
C ASP A 121 3.26 -0.01 -7.69
N ILE A 122 2.95 -1.11 -8.39
CA ILE A 122 1.67 -1.80 -8.22
C ILE A 122 1.73 -2.66 -6.95
N GLY A 123 0.87 -2.32 -5.98
CA GLY A 123 0.76 -3.08 -4.76
C GLY A 123 0.06 -2.32 -3.65
N VAL A 124 0.32 -2.75 -2.41
CA VAL A 124 -0.06 -2.01 -1.20
C VAL A 124 1.16 -1.30 -0.64
N SER A 125 0.96 -0.08 -0.19
CA SER A 125 1.99 0.66 0.51
C SER A 125 2.08 0.26 1.98
N SER A 126 3.25 0.43 2.60
CA SER A 126 3.42 0.18 4.05
C SER A 126 2.46 1.01 4.90
N MET A 127 2.20 2.27 4.51
CA MET A 127 1.22 3.12 5.20
C MET A 127 -0.20 2.50 5.27
N GLN A 128 -0.55 1.65 4.30
CA GLN A 128 -1.83 0.92 4.29
C GLN A 128 -1.76 -0.33 5.18
N LEU A 129 -0.63 -1.03 5.19
CA LEU A 129 -0.43 -2.25 5.98
C LEU A 129 -0.23 -1.98 7.48
N ASP A 130 0.40 -0.86 7.82
CA ASP A 130 0.76 -0.49 9.19
C ASP A 130 -0.42 0.18 9.93
N SER A 131 -1.42 0.70 9.22
CA SER A 131 -2.64 1.21 9.85
C SER A 131 -3.64 0.09 10.07
N LYS A 132 -3.75 -0.35 11.33
CA LYS A 132 -4.72 -1.38 11.74
C LYS A 132 -6.17 -0.99 11.41
N GLU A 133 -6.51 0.29 11.46
CA GLU A 133 -7.84 0.83 11.17
C GLU A 133 -8.25 0.65 9.70
N ARG A 134 -7.27 0.52 8.80
CA ARG A 134 -7.50 0.30 7.37
C ARG A 134 -7.79 -1.17 7.03
N GLY A 135 -7.38 -2.09 7.90
CA GLY A 135 -7.75 -3.50 7.77
C GLY A 135 -7.11 -4.26 6.60
N PHE A 136 -6.03 -3.76 6.00
CA PHE A 136 -5.29 -4.46 4.93
C PHE A 136 -4.47 -5.65 5.44
N SER A 137 -4.14 -5.65 6.73
CA SER A 137 -3.25 -6.63 7.35
C SER A 137 -3.95 -7.42 8.44
N PHE A 138 -3.53 -8.68 8.61
CA PHE A 138 -3.86 -9.52 9.76
C PHE A 138 -2.68 -9.64 10.73
N MET A 139 -1.63 -8.83 10.58
CA MET A 139 -0.58 -8.67 11.59
C MET A 139 -1.09 -7.89 12.81
N TYR A 140 -2.03 -6.97 12.57
CA TYR A 140 -2.73 -6.20 13.60
C TYR A 140 -4.24 -6.42 13.46
N ASN A 141 -4.94 -6.50 14.59
CA ASN A 141 -6.39 -6.64 14.56
C ASN A 141 -7.03 -5.31 14.19
N GLY A 142 -7.95 -5.33 13.24
CA GLY A 142 -8.66 -4.14 12.77
C GLY A 142 -9.98 -4.49 12.10
N PRO A 143 -10.78 -3.49 11.72
CA PRO A 143 -12.03 -3.71 11.00
C PRO A 143 -11.77 -4.29 9.61
N LEU A 144 -12.74 -5.01 9.05
CA LEU A 144 -12.70 -5.44 7.65
C LEU A 144 -13.05 -4.29 6.71
N ASN A 145 -12.06 -3.49 6.36
CA ASN A 145 -12.19 -2.38 5.41
C ASN A 145 -11.48 -2.67 4.07
N MET A 146 -10.15 -2.60 4.03
CA MET A 146 -9.33 -2.80 2.81
C MET A 146 -9.63 -1.84 1.64
N SER A 147 -10.42 -0.77 1.86
CA SER A 147 -10.65 0.23 0.82
C SER A 147 -9.50 1.25 0.77
N MET A 148 -8.97 1.48 -0.43
CA MET A 148 -8.04 2.57 -0.74
C MET A 148 -8.76 3.91 -0.87
N ASP A 149 -10.03 3.88 -1.27
CA ASP A 149 -10.89 5.05 -1.40
C ASP A 149 -11.96 5.03 -0.30
N ASN A 150 -11.86 5.94 0.67
CA ASN A 150 -12.79 6.02 1.79
C ASN A 150 -14.23 6.37 1.38
N SER A 151 -14.49 6.69 0.10
CA SER A 151 -15.82 6.98 -0.43
C SER A 151 -16.63 5.76 -0.87
N SER A 152 -16.01 4.58 -1.00
CA SER A 152 -16.71 3.38 -1.49
C SER A 152 -17.50 2.68 -0.37
N HIS A 153 -18.79 2.40 -0.63
CA HIS A 153 -19.60 1.50 0.19
C HIS A 153 -19.17 0.03 0.10
N VAL A 154 -18.31 -0.31 -0.87
CA VAL A 154 -17.77 -1.65 -1.07
C VAL A 154 -16.48 -1.80 -0.27
N ASN A 155 -16.46 -2.72 0.70
CA ASN A 155 -15.30 -3.00 1.54
C ASN A 155 -15.21 -4.50 1.87
N ALA A 156 -14.16 -4.91 2.57
CA ALA A 156 -13.91 -6.30 2.92
C ALA A 156 -15.01 -6.89 3.83
N SER A 157 -15.67 -6.09 4.67
CA SER A 157 -16.82 -6.53 5.46
C SER A 157 -17.99 -6.91 4.54
N THR A 158 -18.31 -6.08 3.54
CA THR A 158 -19.32 -6.39 2.54
C THR A 158 -18.97 -7.67 1.78
N PHE A 159 -17.70 -7.81 1.37
CA PHE A 159 -17.23 -9.02 0.67
C PHE A 159 -17.52 -10.30 1.47
N VAL A 160 -17.10 -10.36 2.74
CA VAL A 160 -17.23 -11.59 3.53
C VAL A 160 -18.64 -11.83 4.04
N ASN A 161 -19.41 -10.77 4.33
CA ASN A 161 -20.71 -10.89 4.98
C ASN A 161 -21.90 -10.93 4.00
N ALA A 162 -21.76 -10.39 2.78
CA ALA A 162 -22.88 -10.24 1.84
C ALA A 162 -22.79 -11.11 0.58
N LEU A 163 -21.59 -11.31 0.00
CA LEU A 163 -21.47 -12.02 -1.28
C LEU A 163 -21.87 -13.49 -1.20
N ARG A 164 -22.28 -14.08 -2.32
CA ARG A 164 -22.58 -15.53 -2.38
C ARG A 164 -21.31 -16.35 -2.25
N GLU A 165 -21.44 -17.59 -1.79
CA GLU A 165 -20.31 -18.52 -1.63
C GLU A 165 -19.49 -18.68 -2.92
N GLU A 166 -20.17 -18.83 -4.06
CA GLU A 166 -19.54 -18.96 -5.37
C GLU A 166 -18.73 -17.72 -5.75
N GLU A 167 -19.26 -16.53 -5.50
CA GLU A 167 -18.57 -15.26 -5.77
C GLU A 167 -17.31 -15.13 -4.92
N ILE A 168 -17.40 -15.45 -3.64
CA ILE A 168 -16.24 -15.47 -2.72
C ILE A 168 -15.19 -16.47 -3.23
N ALA A 169 -15.60 -17.69 -3.60
CA ALA A 169 -14.68 -18.72 -4.08
C ALA A 169 -13.99 -18.31 -5.39
N ASN A 170 -14.74 -17.75 -6.34
CA ASN A 170 -14.21 -17.32 -7.62
C ASN A 170 -13.22 -16.16 -7.45
N THR A 171 -13.55 -15.16 -6.63
CA THR A 171 -12.63 -14.06 -6.31
C THR A 171 -11.33 -14.57 -5.68
N ILE A 172 -11.42 -15.42 -4.64
CA ILE A 172 -10.24 -15.96 -3.95
C ILE A 172 -9.37 -16.80 -4.90
N TYR A 173 -9.99 -17.53 -5.83
CA TYR A 173 -9.27 -18.29 -6.85
C TYR A 173 -8.59 -17.40 -7.88
N ASN A 174 -9.35 -16.50 -8.53
CA ASN A 174 -8.88 -15.69 -9.65
C ASN A 174 -7.84 -14.66 -9.22
N TYR A 175 -8.05 -13.99 -8.09
CA TYR A 175 -7.20 -12.88 -7.65
C TYR A 175 -6.14 -13.30 -6.63
N GLY A 176 -6.40 -14.34 -5.84
CA GLY A 176 -5.46 -14.84 -4.83
C GLY A 176 -4.64 -16.05 -5.26
N GLY A 177 -5.05 -16.76 -6.33
CA GLY A 177 -4.43 -18.02 -6.74
C GLY A 177 -4.52 -19.12 -5.67
N GLU A 178 -5.51 -19.06 -4.77
CA GLU A 178 -5.68 -20.01 -3.68
C GLU A 178 -6.46 -21.24 -4.14
N ARG A 179 -5.79 -22.40 -4.18
CA ARG A 179 -6.38 -23.68 -4.64
C ARG A 179 -7.49 -24.17 -3.72
N HIS A 180 -7.50 -23.73 -2.48
CA HIS A 180 -8.51 -24.05 -1.48
C HIS A 180 -9.65 -23.02 -1.40
N SER A 181 -9.78 -22.15 -2.41
CA SER A 181 -10.79 -21.08 -2.46
C SER A 181 -12.20 -21.52 -2.09
N ARG A 182 -12.67 -22.65 -2.62
CA ARG A 182 -14.00 -23.22 -2.31
C ARG A 182 -14.15 -23.59 -0.83
N ARG A 183 -13.10 -24.14 -0.20
CA ARG A 183 -13.12 -24.46 1.23
C ARG A 183 -13.14 -23.21 2.08
N VAL A 184 -12.35 -22.21 1.70
CA VAL A 184 -12.32 -20.89 2.37
C VAL A 184 -13.68 -20.20 2.28
N ALA A 185 -14.28 -20.13 1.09
CA ALA A 185 -15.59 -19.53 0.88
C ALA A 185 -16.68 -20.19 1.73
N LYS A 186 -16.71 -21.53 1.73
CA LYS A 186 -17.64 -22.31 2.58
C LYS A 186 -17.42 -22.02 4.07
N ALA A 187 -16.18 -21.91 4.52
CA ALA A 187 -15.85 -21.59 5.91
C ALA A 187 -16.33 -20.18 6.30
N ILE A 188 -16.12 -19.18 5.45
CA ILE A 188 -16.60 -17.81 5.62
C ILE A 188 -18.13 -17.78 5.73
N VAL A 189 -18.83 -18.43 4.79
CA VAL A 189 -20.31 -18.49 4.75
C VAL A 189 -20.87 -19.20 5.98
N ASN A 190 -20.23 -20.28 6.44
CA ASN A 190 -20.65 -20.99 7.65
C ASN A 190 -20.38 -20.17 8.92
N ALA A 191 -19.29 -19.42 8.98
CA ALA A 191 -18.97 -18.55 10.10
C ALA A 191 -19.99 -17.40 10.20
N ARG A 192 -20.26 -16.70 9.09
CA ARG A 192 -21.17 -15.54 9.09
C ARG A 192 -22.62 -15.90 9.41
N LYS A 193 -23.06 -17.14 9.14
CA LYS A 193 -24.38 -17.66 9.55
C LYS A 193 -24.55 -17.70 11.08
N LYS A 194 -23.44 -17.83 11.83
CA LYS A 194 -23.46 -17.87 13.29
C LYS A 194 -23.28 -16.47 13.89
N LYS A 195 -22.36 -15.69 13.34
CA LYS A 195 -22.03 -14.33 13.79
C LYS A 195 -21.37 -13.58 12.65
N LEU A 196 -21.73 -12.31 12.46
CA LEU A 196 -21.03 -11.43 11.52
C LEU A 196 -19.52 -11.42 11.78
N ILE A 197 -18.74 -11.52 10.70
CA ILE A 197 -17.27 -11.44 10.74
C ILE A 197 -16.92 -9.95 10.73
N LYS A 198 -16.27 -9.47 11.78
CA LYS A 198 -16.05 -8.05 12.03
C LYS A 198 -14.60 -7.62 11.91
N SER A 199 -13.66 -8.54 12.11
CA SER A 199 -12.23 -8.18 12.17
C SER A 199 -11.31 -9.00 11.27
N THR A 200 -10.15 -8.42 10.99
CA THR A 200 -9.07 -9.09 10.23
C THR A 200 -8.60 -10.37 10.91
N PHE A 201 -8.52 -10.40 12.25
CA PHE A 201 -8.18 -11.63 12.97
C PHE A 201 -9.24 -12.72 12.82
N GLU A 202 -10.53 -12.38 12.97
CA GLU A 202 -11.62 -13.36 12.79
C GLU A 202 -11.57 -13.98 11.38
N LEU A 203 -11.37 -13.17 10.34
CA LEU A 203 -11.22 -13.65 8.98
C LEU A 203 -9.98 -14.53 8.81
N ALA A 204 -8.83 -14.10 9.33
CA ALA A 204 -7.58 -14.86 9.22
C ALA A 204 -7.69 -16.24 9.88
N GLU A 205 -8.30 -16.31 11.08
CA GLU A 205 -8.53 -17.58 11.79
C GLU A 205 -9.47 -18.52 11.03
N ILE A 206 -10.54 -17.98 10.43
CA ILE A 206 -11.43 -18.77 9.56
C ILE A 206 -10.63 -19.38 8.40
N VAL A 207 -9.78 -18.60 7.73
CA VAL A 207 -8.96 -19.10 6.61
C VAL A 207 -7.96 -20.15 7.10
N ARG A 208 -7.23 -19.87 8.18
CA ARG A 208 -6.23 -20.78 8.78
C ARG A 208 -6.83 -22.11 9.22
N SER A 209 -8.10 -22.13 9.63
CA SER A 209 -8.78 -23.37 10.03
C SER A 209 -9.00 -24.36 8.88
N VAL A 210 -8.98 -23.91 7.62
CA VAL A 210 -9.27 -24.75 6.44
C VAL A 210 -8.17 -24.80 5.39
N VAL A 211 -7.22 -23.86 5.44
CA VAL A 211 -6.04 -23.83 4.56
C VAL A 211 -4.84 -24.40 5.31
N PRO A 212 -4.33 -25.58 4.92
CA PRO A 212 -3.19 -26.19 5.60
C PRO A 212 -1.95 -25.33 5.44
N ARG A 213 -1.16 -25.23 6.53
CA ARG A 213 0.14 -24.57 6.47
C ARG A 213 1.09 -25.41 5.61
N GLY A 214 1.46 -24.88 4.45
CA GLY A 214 2.40 -25.52 3.54
C GLY A 214 3.86 -25.40 4.03
N LYS A 215 4.80 -25.84 3.18
CA LYS A 215 6.25 -25.64 3.39
C LYS A 215 6.70 -24.17 3.25
N SER A 216 5.82 -23.31 2.72
CA SER A 216 6.10 -21.88 2.57
C SER A 216 6.05 -21.17 3.93
N LYS A 217 6.87 -20.14 4.09
CA LYS A 217 6.81 -19.23 5.24
C LYS A 217 5.60 -18.28 5.20
N ILE A 218 4.89 -18.21 4.07
CA ILE A 218 3.74 -17.33 3.85
C ILE A 218 2.54 -17.83 4.69
N ASP A 219 1.86 -16.91 5.36
CA ASP A 219 0.67 -17.23 6.14
C ASP A 219 -0.48 -17.73 5.21
N PRO A 220 -1.21 -18.79 5.60
CA PRO A 220 -2.39 -19.26 4.86
C PRO A 220 -3.42 -18.17 4.50
N ALA A 221 -3.54 -17.10 5.30
CA ALA A 221 -4.48 -16.01 5.06
C ALA A 221 -4.02 -15.02 3.96
N THR A 222 -2.73 -14.98 3.61
CA THR A 222 -2.17 -13.96 2.70
C THR A 222 -2.90 -13.89 1.36
N ARG A 223 -3.12 -15.03 0.71
CA ARG A 223 -3.77 -15.09 -0.62
C ARG A 223 -5.23 -14.66 -0.58
N THR A 224 -5.94 -15.02 0.48
CA THR A 224 -7.34 -14.58 0.68
C THR A 224 -7.40 -13.07 0.89
N PHE A 225 -6.54 -12.50 1.73
CA PHE A 225 -6.50 -11.05 1.95
C PHE A 225 -6.12 -10.29 0.67
N GLN A 226 -5.15 -10.80 -0.09
CA GLN A 226 -4.80 -10.25 -1.40
C GLN A 226 -6.00 -10.25 -2.36
N ALA A 227 -6.72 -11.36 -2.47
CA ALA A 227 -7.87 -11.47 -3.35
C ALA A 227 -9.00 -10.49 -2.98
N ILE A 228 -9.28 -10.37 -1.67
CA ILE A 228 -10.30 -9.44 -1.17
C ILE A 228 -9.88 -8.00 -1.46
N ARG A 229 -8.61 -7.67 -1.24
CA ARG A 229 -8.07 -6.34 -1.54
C ARG A 229 -8.25 -5.97 -3.01
N ILE A 230 -7.83 -6.87 -3.92
CA ILE A 230 -7.95 -6.67 -5.37
C ILE A 230 -9.42 -6.44 -5.75
N TRP A 231 -10.34 -7.22 -5.17
CA TRP A 231 -11.77 -7.09 -5.43
C TRP A 231 -12.37 -5.80 -4.88
N VAL A 232 -12.02 -5.40 -3.66
CA VAL A 232 -12.52 -4.17 -3.02
C VAL A 232 -12.08 -2.94 -3.81
N ASN A 233 -10.86 -2.96 -4.35
CA ASN A 233 -10.26 -1.82 -5.00
C ASN A 233 -10.39 -1.83 -6.52
N ASP A 234 -10.89 -2.90 -7.14
CA ASP A 234 -10.97 -3.01 -8.60
C ASP A 234 -9.59 -2.80 -9.24
N GLU A 235 -8.61 -3.60 -8.82
CA GLU A 235 -7.21 -3.44 -9.22
C GLU A 235 -6.88 -4.04 -10.60
N LEU A 236 -7.76 -4.88 -11.18
CA LEU A 236 -7.54 -5.64 -12.41
C LEU A 236 -8.66 -5.44 -13.44
#